data_AF-A0A8T2YSQ6-F1
#
_entry.id   AF-A0A8T2YSQ6-F1
#
_cell.length_a   1.000
_cell.length_b   1.000
_cell.length_c   1.000
_cell.angle_alpha   90.00
_cell.angle_beta   90.00
_cell.angle_gamma   90.00
#
_symmetry.space_group_name_H-M   'P 1'
#
loop_
_entity.id
_entity.type
_entity.pdbx_description
1 polymer ?
#
loop_
_entity_poly.entity_id
_entity_poly.type
_entity_poly.pdbx_seq_one_letter_code
_entity_poly.pdbx_strand_id
1 'polypeptide(L)'
;MTSTANTISLSLPTTHNPSSLSKPKSLPDFYLRFRNQNPKLTRVGISVTSPNNRIRTLSTIRASTASVMEASSKEKALPTIVEVDLGNRSYPIYIGSGLLDQPELLQRHVHGKRVLVVTNSTVAPLYLDKVVDALTRGNPNVSVDSVILPDGEKYKNMETLMKVFDKAIESRLDRRCTFVALGGGVIGDMCGFAAASFLRGVNFIQIPTTVMAQVDSSVGGKTGINHPLGKNLIGAFYQPQCVLIDTDTLNTLPDRELASGLAEVIKYGLIRDAVFFEWQEKNMAALMARDPSAMAYAIKRSCENKAEVVSLDEKESGLRATLNLGHTFGHVSSRLRN
;
A
#
# COMPACT_ATOMS: atom_id res chain seq x y z
N MET A 1 56.37 10.17 -6.42
CA MET A 1 55.83 11.13 -7.40
C MET A 1 55.42 10.37 -8.64
N THR A 2 54.14 10.01 -8.72
CA THR A 2 53.47 9.43 -9.88
C THR A 2 52.02 9.84 -9.72
N SER A 3 51.58 10.82 -10.53
CA SER A 3 50.20 11.31 -10.54
C SER A 3 49.44 10.50 -11.60
N THR A 4 48.58 9.60 -11.15
CA THR A 4 47.60 8.91 -12.00
C THR A 4 46.42 9.85 -12.22
N ALA A 5 46.25 10.31 -13.47
CA ALA A 5 45.08 11.06 -13.90
C ALA A 5 43.97 10.08 -14.30
N ASN A 6 42.91 9.97 -13.49
CA ASN A 6 41.72 9.22 -13.88
C ASN A 6 40.94 10.03 -14.92
N THR A 7 40.86 9.51 -16.15
CA THR A 7 40.03 10.07 -17.22
C THR A 7 38.73 9.28 -17.27
N ILE A 8 37.59 9.91 -17.02
CA ILE A 8 36.26 9.30 -17.16
C ILE A 8 35.74 9.70 -18.54
N SER A 9 35.52 8.73 -19.43
CA SER A 9 34.85 8.91 -20.72
C SER A 9 33.40 8.44 -20.62
N LEU A 10 32.44 9.33 -20.90
CA LEU A 10 31.03 8.99 -21.06
C LEU A 10 30.70 8.94 -22.56
N SER A 11 30.34 7.76 -23.07
CA SER A 11 29.81 7.58 -24.43
C SER A 11 28.29 7.46 -24.39
N LEU A 12 27.58 8.33 -25.11
CA LEU A 12 26.14 8.22 -25.32
C LEU A 12 25.83 7.14 -26.38
N PRO A 13 24.85 6.25 -26.19
CA PRO A 13 24.50 5.24 -27.19
C PRO A 13 23.63 5.87 -28.29
N THR A 14 24.07 5.76 -29.54
CA THR A 14 23.26 6.10 -30.73
C THR A 14 22.62 4.85 -31.30
N THR A 15 21.28 4.77 -31.24
CA THR A 15 20.49 3.80 -31.99
C THR A 15 20.31 4.28 -33.44
N HIS A 16 20.68 3.50 -34.48
CA HIS A 16 19.92 3.41 -35.74
C HIS A 16 20.45 2.36 -36.74
N ASN A 17 19.47 1.73 -37.42
CA ASN A 17 19.50 0.74 -38.51
C ASN A 17 20.19 1.24 -39.81
N PRO A 18 20.75 0.38 -40.69
CA PRO A 18 21.48 0.82 -41.87
C PRO A 18 20.60 0.83 -43.13
N SER A 19 20.47 1.97 -43.81
CA SER A 19 20.31 2.01 -45.26
C SER A 19 20.81 3.35 -45.84
N SER A 20 21.82 3.24 -46.72
CA SER A 20 22.21 4.12 -47.84
C SER A 20 22.30 5.65 -47.68
N LEU A 21 23.54 6.12 -47.89
CA LEU A 21 24.03 7.36 -48.52
C LEU A 21 24.12 8.71 -47.75
N SER A 22 25.36 9.22 -47.80
CA SER A 22 25.90 10.59 -47.62
C SER A 22 26.46 10.96 -46.23
N LYS A 23 27.78 11.24 -46.22
CA LYS A 23 28.61 11.61 -45.05
C LYS A 23 28.25 13.02 -44.53
N PRO A 24 28.14 13.25 -43.21
CA PRO A 24 28.33 14.57 -42.63
C PRO A 24 29.73 14.74 -42.03
N LYS A 25 30.24 15.98 -42.10
CA LYS A 25 31.57 16.44 -41.68
C LYS A 25 31.80 16.21 -40.18
N SER A 26 33.04 15.87 -39.81
CA SER A 26 33.48 15.62 -38.42
C SER A 26 33.30 16.83 -37.50
N LEU A 27 32.64 16.64 -36.35
CA LEU A 27 32.63 17.58 -35.23
C LEU A 27 33.99 17.52 -34.48
N PRO A 28 34.50 18.64 -33.93
CA PRO A 28 35.76 18.63 -33.19
C PRO A 28 35.61 18.00 -31.80
N ASP A 29 36.62 17.24 -31.38
CA ASP A 29 36.69 16.61 -30.05
C ASP A 29 36.78 17.66 -28.94
N PHE A 30 35.85 17.60 -27.97
CA PHE A 30 35.88 18.40 -26.76
C PHE A 30 36.57 17.64 -25.62
N TYR A 31 37.60 18.24 -25.01
CA TYR A 31 38.26 17.67 -23.84
C TYR A 31 38.13 18.61 -22.63
N LEU A 32 37.59 18.08 -21.53
CA LEU A 32 37.60 18.73 -20.21
C LEU A 32 38.84 18.25 -19.43
N ARG A 33 39.75 19.17 -19.08
CA ARG A 33 40.89 18.88 -18.19
C ARG A 33 40.60 19.40 -16.78
N PHE A 34 40.54 18.50 -15.80
CA PHE A 34 40.54 18.85 -14.39
C PHE A 34 41.97 18.82 -13.85
N ARG A 35 42.42 19.91 -13.22
CA ARG A 35 43.74 19.98 -12.56
C ARG A 35 43.52 20.22 -11.08
N ASN A 36 43.75 19.20 -10.26
CA ASN A 36 43.62 19.30 -8.81
C ASN A 36 44.94 19.82 -8.21
N GLN A 37 44.95 21.05 -7.69
CA GLN A 37 46.09 21.60 -6.93
C GLN A 37 45.59 22.05 -5.55
N ASN A 38 45.89 21.24 -4.53
CA ASN A 38 45.61 21.35 -3.09
C ASN A 38 44.23 20.89 -2.53
N PRO A 39 44.22 20.04 -1.47
CA PRO A 39 43.01 19.38 -0.95
C PRO A 39 42.13 20.23 0.00
N LYS A 40 42.33 21.55 0.07
CA LYS A 40 41.50 22.43 0.94
C LYS A 40 40.86 23.63 0.23
N LEU A 41 41.00 23.76 -1.08
CA LEU A 41 40.29 24.77 -1.89
C LEU A 41 40.08 24.23 -3.30
N THR A 42 38.86 23.79 -3.62
CA THR A 42 38.52 23.31 -4.96
C THR A 42 38.20 24.51 -5.85
N ARG A 43 39.21 25.08 -6.51
CA ARG A 43 39.00 26.01 -7.64
C ARG A 43 38.89 25.21 -8.94
N VAL A 44 37.70 25.15 -9.52
CA VAL A 44 37.50 24.58 -10.86
C VAL A 44 37.54 25.72 -11.87
N GLY A 45 38.56 25.73 -12.73
CA GLY A 45 38.64 26.63 -13.88
C GLY A 45 38.32 25.86 -15.16
N ILE A 46 37.32 26.31 -15.93
CA ILE A 46 37.01 25.79 -17.26
C ILE A 46 37.72 26.69 -18.27
N SER A 47 38.61 26.15 -19.10
CA SER A 47 39.19 26.86 -20.24
C SER A 47 38.78 26.19 -21.54
N VAL A 48 38.14 26.94 -22.44
CA VAL A 48 37.82 26.49 -23.79
C VAL A 48 38.83 27.13 -24.74
N THR A 49 39.53 26.31 -25.54
CA THR A 49 40.42 26.79 -26.61
C THR A 49 39.91 26.28 -27.95
N SER A 50 39.47 27.19 -28.81
CA SER A 50 39.22 26.93 -30.24
C SER A 50 40.49 27.29 -31.04
N PRO A 51 40.83 26.59 -32.14
CA PRO A 51 42.02 26.90 -32.95
C PRO A 51 41.97 28.24 -33.68
N ASN A 52 40.83 28.94 -33.72
CA ASN A 52 40.74 30.27 -34.31
C ASN A 52 39.83 31.17 -33.47
N ASN A 53 40.34 32.37 -33.18
CA ASN A 53 39.78 33.46 -32.36
C ASN A 53 39.91 33.38 -30.83
N ARG A 54 40.66 34.36 -30.30
CA ARG A 54 40.85 34.69 -28.89
C ARG A 54 39.57 35.31 -28.31
N ILE A 55 38.90 34.62 -27.39
CA ILE A 55 38.01 35.25 -26.41
C ILE A 55 38.33 34.65 -25.04
N ARG A 56 38.84 35.47 -24.11
CA ARG A 56 39.03 35.12 -22.70
C ARG A 56 37.91 35.77 -21.89
N THR A 57 36.93 34.98 -21.47
CA THR A 57 36.00 35.35 -20.40
C THR A 57 36.30 34.50 -19.18
N LEU A 58 36.79 35.13 -18.12
CA LEU A 58 36.99 34.50 -16.81
C LEU A 58 35.76 34.81 -15.94
N SER A 59 34.78 33.91 -15.91
CA SER A 59 33.73 33.94 -14.87
C SER A 59 34.20 33.10 -13.69
N THR A 60 34.28 33.73 -12.51
CA THR A 60 34.68 33.07 -11.26
C THR A 60 33.41 32.60 -10.54
N ILE A 61 33.12 31.30 -10.53
CA ILE A 61 32.03 30.74 -9.72
C ILE A 61 32.63 30.33 -8.36
N ARG A 62 32.16 30.96 -7.28
CA ARG A 62 32.46 30.54 -5.90
C ARG A 62 31.43 29.47 -5.49
N ALA A 63 31.89 28.25 -5.21
CA ALA A 63 31.09 27.27 -4.48
C ALA A 63 31.47 27.33 -3.00
N SER A 64 30.52 27.65 -2.12
CA SER A 64 30.70 27.47 -0.67
C SER A 64 30.45 26.02 -0.33
N THR A 65 31.38 25.39 0.38
CA THR A 65 31.17 24.10 1.03
C THR A 65 30.30 24.31 2.27
N ALA A 66 29.00 24.51 2.06
CA ALA A 66 28.03 24.24 3.10
C ALA A 66 27.88 22.72 3.19
N SER A 67 28.06 22.16 4.38
CA SER A 67 27.78 20.75 4.65
C SER A 67 26.29 20.51 4.39
N VAL A 68 25.96 19.97 3.23
CA VAL A 68 24.64 19.42 2.95
C VAL A 68 24.58 18.09 3.71
N MET A 69 24.14 18.15 4.98
CA MET A 69 23.42 17.03 5.54
C MET A 69 22.13 16.93 4.73
N GLU A 70 22.19 16.16 3.64
CA GLU A 70 21.02 15.82 2.86
C GLU A 70 20.25 14.80 3.70
N ALA A 71 19.31 15.31 4.50
CA ALA A 71 18.21 14.48 4.96
C ALA A 71 17.57 13.91 3.69
N SER A 72 17.77 12.61 3.47
CA SER A 72 17.16 11.87 2.37
C SER A 72 15.66 12.12 2.41
N SER A 73 15.19 13.02 1.56
CA SER A 73 13.77 13.19 1.29
C SER A 73 13.33 11.90 0.63
N LYS A 74 12.71 11.00 1.40
CA LYS A 74 11.97 9.86 0.84
C LYS A 74 11.02 10.43 -0.21
N GLU A 75 11.35 10.23 -1.48
CA GLU A 75 10.46 10.56 -2.58
C GLU A 75 9.15 9.81 -2.31
N LYS A 76 8.01 10.52 -2.23
CA LYS A 76 6.71 9.90 -1.96
C LYS A 76 6.42 8.90 -3.07
N ALA A 77 6.61 7.61 -2.79
CA ALA A 77 6.29 6.55 -3.74
C ALA A 77 4.78 6.60 -4.03
N LEU A 78 4.44 6.70 -5.31
CA LEU A 78 3.04 6.69 -5.75
C LEU A 78 2.44 5.32 -5.44
N PRO A 79 1.22 5.25 -4.86
CA PRO A 79 0.59 3.98 -4.56
C PRO A 79 0.20 3.28 -5.87
N THR A 80 0.34 1.95 -5.88
CA THR A 80 -0.32 1.13 -6.88
C THR A 80 -1.82 1.12 -6.60
N ILE A 81 -2.63 1.21 -7.65
CA ILE A 81 -4.10 1.23 -7.53
C ILE A 81 -4.68 0.02 -8.26
N VAL A 82 -5.52 -0.75 -7.55
CA VAL A 82 -6.40 -1.76 -8.14
C VAL A 82 -7.83 -1.28 -7.97
N GLU A 83 -8.56 -1.13 -9.08
CA GLU A 83 -9.97 -0.74 -9.05
C GLU A 83 -10.87 -1.97 -8.96
N VAL A 84 -11.85 -1.93 -8.06
CA VAL A 84 -12.91 -2.95 -7.99
C VAL A 84 -14.13 -2.38 -8.70
N ASP A 85 -14.41 -2.87 -9.91
CA ASP A 85 -15.53 -2.38 -10.73
C ASP A 85 -16.86 -2.98 -10.26
N LEU A 86 -17.72 -2.12 -9.71
CA LEU A 86 -19.07 -2.43 -9.26
C LEU A 86 -20.05 -1.33 -9.73
N GLY A 87 -19.74 -0.68 -10.87
CA GLY A 87 -20.48 0.47 -11.37
C GLY A 87 -20.43 1.65 -10.40
N ASN A 88 -21.60 2.13 -9.94
CA ASN A 88 -21.71 3.27 -9.02
C ASN A 88 -21.12 3.00 -7.61
N ARG A 89 -20.74 1.75 -7.31
CA ARG A 89 -20.14 1.34 -6.03
C ARG A 89 -18.67 0.94 -6.18
N SER A 90 -18.05 1.29 -7.30
CA SER A 90 -16.64 1.02 -7.54
C SER A 90 -15.77 1.75 -6.52
N TYR A 91 -14.66 1.13 -6.14
CA TYR A 91 -13.75 1.70 -5.15
C TYR A 91 -12.30 1.30 -5.42
N PRO A 92 -11.34 2.17 -5.05
CA PRO A 92 -9.92 1.90 -5.21
C PRO A 92 -9.35 1.10 -4.04
N ILE A 93 -8.38 0.25 -4.34
CA ILE A 93 -7.45 -0.37 -3.40
C ILE A 93 -6.08 0.29 -3.62
N TYR A 94 -5.63 1.07 -2.64
CA TYR A 94 -4.30 1.67 -2.63
C TYR A 94 -3.30 0.73 -1.98
N ILE A 95 -2.17 0.47 -2.64
CA ILE A 95 -1.16 -0.48 -2.20
C ILE A 95 0.23 0.17 -2.27
N GLY A 96 0.98 0.11 -1.17
CA GLY A 96 2.38 0.52 -1.15
C GLY A 96 2.92 0.68 0.27
N SER A 97 4.13 1.23 0.38
CA SER A 97 4.80 1.51 1.66
C SER A 97 4.58 2.96 2.10
N GLY A 98 4.33 3.17 3.40
CA GLY A 98 4.20 4.50 4.00
C GLY A 98 2.92 5.25 3.58
N LEU A 99 1.87 4.54 3.19
CA LEU A 99 0.60 5.14 2.75
C LEU A 99 -0.14 5.82 3.89
N LEU A 100 0.05 5.38 5.14
CA LEU A 100 -0.52 6.06 6.31
C LEU A 100 0.08 7.45 6.53
N ASP A 101 1.23 7.76 5.92
CA ASP A 101 1.85 9.09 5.96
C ASP A 101 1.36 10.01 4.83
N GLN A 102 0.36 9.57 4.05
CA GLN A 102 -0.26 10.29 2.94
C GLN A 102 -1.75 10.60 3.25
N PRO A 103 -2.04 11.64 4.06
CA PRO A 103 -3.40 12.01 4.50
C PRO A 103 -4.41 12.10 3.35
N GLU A 104 -3.98 12.57 2.20
CA GLU A 104 -4.77 12.75 0.99
C GLU A 104 -5.44 11.46 0.51
N LEU A 105 -4.88 10.28 0.81
CA LEU A 105 -5.44 8.98 0.41
C LEU A 105 -6.66 8.59 1.25
N LEU A 106 -6.67 8.92 2.55
CA LEU A 106 -7.83 8.66 3.42
C LEU A 106 -8.87 9.77 3.29
N GLN A 107 -8.43 11.03 3.40
CA GLN A 107 -9.33 12.17 3.55
C GLN A 107 -10.25 12.38 2.34
N ARG A 108 -9.81 12.01 1.13
CA ARG A 108 -10.65 12.10 -0.08
C ARG A 108 -11.89 11.20 -0.04
N HIS A 109 -11.87 10.14 0.78
CA HIS A 109 -12.96 9.17 0.95
C HIS A 109 -13.78 9.43 2.22
N VAL A 110 -13.45 10.48 2.97
CA VAL A 110 -14.21 10.95 4.13
C VAL A 110 -15.16 12.06 3.68
N HIS A 111 -16.40 11.69 3.39
CA HIS A 111 -17.42 12.62 2.86
C HIS A 111 -18.15 13.46 3.95
N GLY A 112 -17.78 13.29 5.22
CA GLY A 112 -18.39 13.98 6.36
C GLY A 112 -17.35 14.60 7.29
N LYS A 113 -17.80 15.00 8.49
CA LYS A 113 -16.97 15.67 9.51
C LYS A 113 -16.60 14.76 10.68
N ARG A 114 -17.23 13.59 10.79
CA ARG A 114 -17.07 12.67 11.92
C ARG A 114 -16.53 11.34 11.40
N VAL A 115 -15.50 10.84 12.05
CA VAL A 115 -14.93 9.52 11.77
C VAL A 115 -14.92 8.69 13.05
N LEU A 116 -15.25 7.40 12.95
CA LEU A 116 -15.10 6.44 14.04
C LEU A 116 -14.08 5.37 13.63
N VAL A 117 -12.91 5.35 14.27
CA VAL A 117 -11.92 4.29 14.07
C VAL A 117 -12.27 3.10 14.97
N VAL A 118 -12.50 1.94 14.34
CA VAL A 118 -12.73 0.67 15.01
C VAL A 118 -11.46 -0.16 14.90
N THR A 119 -10.88 -0.54 16.03
CA THR A 119 -9.65 -1.36 16.09
C THR A 119 -9.67 -2.32 17.27
N ASN A 120 -8.61 -3.10 17.47
CA ASN A 120 -8.47 -3.99 18.63
C ASN A 120 -7.35 -3.53 19.58
N SER A 121 -7.29 -4.16 20.75
CA SER A 121 -6.29 -3.89 21.79
C SER A 121 -4.84 -4.10 21.37
N THR A 122 -4.59 -4.89 20.32
CA THR A 122 -3.24 -5.21 19.82
C THR A 122 -2.75 -4.20 18.78
N VAL A 123 -3.64 -3.78 17.87
CA VAL A 123 -3.35 -2.89 16.75
C VAL A 123 -3.41 -1.42 17.18
N ALA A 124 -4.28 -1.08 18.13
CA ALA A 124 -4.43 0.29 18.63
C ALA A 124 -3.10 0.96 19.03
N PRO A 125 -2.27 0.39 19.93
CA PRO A 125 -1.03 1.03 20.36
C PRO A 125 0.03 1.14 19.26
N LEU A 126 -0.14 0.43 18.13
CA LEU A 126 0.81 0.44 17.02
C LEU A 126 0.46 1.50 15.97
N TYR A 127 -0.83 1.64 15.64
CA TYR A 127 -1.24 2.37 14.43
C TYR A 127 -2.39 3.36 14.63
N LEU A 128 -3.10 3.36 15.77
CA LEU A 128 -4.28 4.22 15.96
C LEU A 128 -3.90 5.70 15.85
N ASP A 129 -2.88 6.15 16.58
CA ASP A 129 -2.45 7.55 16.57
C ASP A 129 -2.00 7.99 15.17
N LYS A 130 -1.30 7.11 14.44
CA LYS A 130 -0.87 7.37 13.06
C LYS A 130 -2.07 7.56 12.12
N VAL A 131 -3.11 6.74 12.27
CA VAL A 131 -4.34 6.84 11.47
C VAL A 131 -5.15 8.08 11.85
N VAL A 132 -5.28 8.38 13.15
CA VAL A 132 -5.97 9.60 13.62
C VAL A 132 -5.29 10.85 13.06
N ASP A 133 -3.95 10.89 13.09
CA ASP A 133 -3.20 11.97 12.50
C ASP A 133 -3.39 12.01 10.98
N ALA A 134 -3.31 10.89 10.25
CA ALA A 134 -3.59 10.86 8.81
C ALA A 134 -5.00 11.40 8.44
N LEU A 135 -6.00 11.17 9.30
CA LEU A 135 -7.37 11.65 9.09
C LEU A 135 -7.57 13.14 9.41
N THR A 136 -6.75 13.72 10.30
CA THR A 136 -6.95 15.08 10.84
C THR A 136 -5.87 16.07 10.43
N ARG A 137 -4.68 15.60 10.04
CA ARG A 137 -3.53 16.42 9.66
C ARG A 137 -3.91 17.31 8.47
N GLY A 138 -3.84 18.62 8.68
CA GLY A 138 -4.21 19.62 7.67
C GLY A 138 -5.71 19.75 7.41
N ASN A 139 -6.58 19.06 8.18
CA ASN A 139 -8.02 19.06 8.00
C ASN A 139 -8.78 19.36 9.30
N PRO A 140 -9.01 20.63 9.64
CA PRO A 140 -9.66 21.03 10.90
C PRO A 140 -11.16 20.67 10.95
N ASN A 141 -11.74 20.21 9.84
CA ASN A 141 -13.17 19.89 9.75
C ASN A 141 -13.49 18.44 10.14
N VAL A 142 -12.48 17.60 10.31
CA VAL A 142 -12.64 16.19 10.67
C VAL A 142 -12.32 16.02 12.15
N SER A 143 -13.26 15.43 12.89
CA SER A 143 -13.03 14.96 14.26
C SER A 143 -13.16 13.44 14.33
N VAL A 144 -12.24 12.80 15.04
CA VAL A 144 -12.13 11.34 15.11
C VAL A 144 -12.47 10.87 16.52
N ASP A 145 -13.39 9.92 16.60
CA ASP A 145 -13.60 9.05 17.77
C ASP A 145 -12.97 7.68 17.50
N SER A 146 -12.68 6.93 18.56
CA SER A 146 -12.21 5.54 18.42
C SER A 146 -12.94 4.58 19.37
N VAL A 147 -13.06 3.33 18.95
CA VAL A 147 -13.48 2.20 19.79
C VAL A 147 -12.45 1.09 19.70
N ILE A 148 -11.98 0.62 20.85
CA ILE A 148 -10.98 -0.44 20.97
C ILE A 148 -11.70 -1.71 21.44
N LEU A 149 -11.77 -2.70 20.55
CA LEU A 149 -12.36 -4.00 20.82
C LEU A 149 -11.31 -4.98 21.38
N PRO A 150 -11.73 -6.03 22.10
CA PRO A 150 -10.82 -7.10 22.47
C PRO A 150 -10.32 -7.87 21.23
N ASP A 151 -9.06 -8.30 21.24
CA ASP A 151 -8.45 -9.01 20.11
C ASP A 151 -8.79 -10.52 20.06
N GLY A 152 -9.10 -11.02 18.87
CA GLY A 152 -9.29 -12.44 18.57
C GLY A 152 -10.65 -12.81 17.98
N GLU A 153 -10.67 -13.89 17.18
CA GLU A 153 -11.86 -14.41 16.47
C GLU A 153 -13.04 -14.74 17.40
N LYS A 154 -12.78 -15.10 18.67
CA LYS A 154 -13.82 -15.39 19.66
C LYS A 154 -14.71 -14.18 19.98
N TYR A 155 -14.19 -12.97 19.76
CA TYR A 155 -14.91 -11.71 19.96
C TYR A 155 -15.66 -11.25 18.70
N LYS A 156 -15.57 -12.00 17.60
CA LYS A 156 -16.31 -11.72 16.37
C LYS A 156 -17.78 -12.12 16.51
N ASN A 157 -18.51 -11.44 17.40
CA ASN A 157 -19.88 -11.77 17.79
C ASN A 157 -20.73 -10.51 18.01
N MET A 158 -22.04 -10.68 18.18
CA MET A 158 -22.98 -9.56 18.30
C MET A 158 -22.72 -8.72 19.56
N GLU A 159 -22.38 -9.35 20.68
CA GLU A 159 -22.11 -8.66 21.94
C GLU A 159 -20.95 -7.65 21.80
N THR A 160 -19.87 -8.06 21.14
CA THR A 160 -18.73 -7.17 20.91
C THR A 160 -19.06 -6.11 19.85
N LEU A 161 -19.86 -6.45 18.84
CA LEU A 161 -20.34 -5.50 17.83
C LEU A 161 -21.17 -4.37 18.45
N MET A 162 -21.98 -4.65 19.48
CA MET A 162 -22.79 -3.64 20.17
C MET A 162 -21.94 -2.49 20.72
N LYS A 163 -20.71 -2.75 21.18
CA LYS A 163 -19.79 -1.69 21.65
C LYS A 163 -19.49 -0.64 20.57
N VAL A 164 -19.49 -1.03 19.30
CA VAL A 164 -19.32 -0.09 18.18
C VAL A 164 -20.56 0.79 18.04
N PHE A 165 -21.76 0.21 18.13
CA PHE A 165 -23.01 0.97 18.07
C PHE A 165 -23.17 1.90 19.27
N ASP A 166 -22.89 1.43 20.48
CA ASP A 166 -22.97 2.21 21.71
C ASP A 166 -22.05 3.44 21.61
N LYS A 167 -20.77 3.24 21.27
CA LYS A 167 -19.83 4.35 21.07
C LYS A 167 -20.29 5.32 19.97
N ALA A 168 -20.83 4.81 18.86
CA ALA A 168 -21.34 5.65 17.78
C ALA A 168 -22.55 6.52 18.22
N ILE A 169 -23.47 5.96 19.00
CA ILE A 169 -24.67 6.65 19.51
C ILE A 169 -24.28 7.66 20.60
N GLU A 170 -23.44 7.27 21.55
CA GLU A 170 -22.92 8.14 22.61
C GLU A 170 -22.18 9.36 22.03
N SER A 171 -21.41 9.13 20.96
CA SER A 171 -20.68 10.19 20.24
C SER A 171 -21.58 10.98 19.28
N ARG A 172 -22.89 10.68 19.24
CA ARG A 172 -23.92 11.31 18.41
C ARG A 172 -23.56 11.35 16.93
N LEU A 173 -23.01 10.25 16.41
CA LEU A 173 -22.68 10.12 15.00
C LEU A 173 -23.95 10.10 14.14
N ASP A 174 -23.88 10.75 12.98
CA ASP A 174 -24.96 10.83 12.00
C ASP A 174 -24.66 10.01 10.74
N ARG A 175 -25.58 10.06 9.76
CA ARG A 175 -25.48 9.31 8.49
C ARG A 175 -24.28 9.69 7.61
N ARG A 176 -23.65 10.84 7.85
CA ARG A 176 -22.47 11.31 7.12
C ARG A 176 -21.17 10.90 7.79
N CYS A 177 -21.22 10.25 8.96
CA CYS A 177 -20.00 9.71 9.56
C CYS A 177 -19.36 8.64 8.66
N THR A 178 -18.07 8.43 8.86
CA THR A 178 -17.31 7.36 8.19
C THR A 178 -16.69 6.46 9.24
N PHE A 179 -16.91 5.15 9.14
CA PHE A 179 -16.23 4.18 9.99
C PHE A 179 -14.89 3.80 9.34
N VAL A 180 -13.85 3.59 10.15
CA VAL A 180 -12.53 3.15 9.66
C VAL A 180 -12.17 1.85 10.36
N ALA A 181 -12.10 0.77 9.59
CA ALA A 181 -11.67 -0.52 10.08
C ALA A 181 -10.14 -0.59 10.09
N LEU A 182 -9.52 -0.51 11.27
CA LEU A 182 -8.07 -0.58 11.44
C LEU A 182 -7.69 -1.90 12.10
N GLY A 183 -7.23 -2.88 11.32
CA GLY A 183 -6.80 -4.18 11.85
C GLY A 183 -6.82 -5.31 10.83
N GLY A 184 -6.85 -6.55 11.32
CA GLY A 184 -7.02 -7.74 10.47
C GLY A 184 -8.48 -7.99 10.06
N GLY A 185 -8.73 -9.16 9.44
CA GLY A 185 -10.04 -9.51 8.89
C GLY A 185 -11.18 -9.54 9.91
N VAL A 186 -10.89 -9.84 11.18
CA VAL A 186 -11.89 -9.77 12.27
C VAL A 186 -12.47 -8.38 12.43
N ILE A 187 -11.59 -7.36 12.53
CA ILE A 187 -11.99 -5.96 12.63
C ILE A 187 -12.64 -5.49 11.33
N GLY A 188 -12.11 -5.88 10.17
CA GLY A 188 -12.69 -5.58 8.86
C GLY A 188 -14.15 -6.03 8.76
N ASP A 189 -14.44 -7.28 9.09
CA ASP A 189 -15.79 -7.85 9.00
C ASP A 189 -16.75 -7.22 10.01
N MET A 190 -16.30 -7.03 11.26
CA MET A 190 -17.14 -6.42 12.31
C MET A 190 -17.42 -4.95 12.01
N CYS A 191 -16.40 -4.16 11.66
CA CYS A 191 -16.56 -2.75 11.35
C CYS A 191 -17.41 -2.55 10.09
N GLY A 192 -17.20 -3.37 9.06
CA GLY A 192 -18.01 -3.32 7.84
C GLY A 192 -19.48 -3.65 8.12
N PHE A 193 -19.77 -4.65 8.96
CA PHE A 193 -21.15 -5.00 9.30
C PHE A 193 -21.81 -3.97 10.22
N ALA A 194 -21.04 -3.38 11.15
CA ALA A 194 -21.48 -2.24 11.93
C ALA A 194 -21.81 -1.04 11.03
N ALA A 195 -20.96 -0.71 10.07
CA ALA A 195 -21.22 0.39 9.13
C ALA A 195 -22.45 0.13 8.25
N ALA A 196 -22.65 -1.11 7.80
CA ALA A 196 -23.83 -1.50 7.01
C ALA A 196 -25.15 -1.32 7.80
N SER A 197 -25.09 -1.57 9.12
CA SER A 197 -26.27 -1.62 9.98
C SER A 197 -26.55 -0.31 10.72
N PHE A 198 -25.51 0.44 11.10
CA PHE A 198 -25.64 1.70 11.83
C PHE A 198 -26.40 2.71 10.99
N LEU A 199 -27.52 3.21 11.53
CA LEU A 199 -28.47 4.07 10.81
C LEU A 199 -28.92 3.52 9.44
N ARG A 200 -28.86 2.20 9.22
CA ARG A 200 -29.12 1.52 7.93
C ARG A 200 -28.09 1.82 6.83
N GLY A 201 -26.86 2.15 7.21
CA GLY A 201 -25.75 2.35 6.29
C GLY A 201 -25.06 3.70 6.49
N VAL A 202 -23.76 3.64 6.77
CA VAL A 202 -22.83 4.76 6.76
C VAL A 202 -21.56 4.37 6.01
N ASN A 203 -20.84 5.36 5.49
CA ASN A 203 -19.61 5.09 4.75
C ASN A 203 -18.58 4.36 5.63
N PHE A 204 -17.74 3.52 5.04
CA PHE A 204 -16.59 2.98 5.75
C PHE A 204 -15.36 2.80 4.86
N ILE A 205 -14.18 2.78 5.49
CA ILE A 205 -12.87 2.60 4.87
C ILE A 205 -12.18 1.40 5.54
N GLN A 206 -11.44 0.61 4.76
CA GLN A 206 -10.63 -0.50 5.26
C GLN A 206 -9.14 -0.11 5.30
N ILE A 207 -8.50 -0.33 6.45
CA ILE A 207 -7.05 -0.25 6.64
C ILE A 207 -6.57 -1.62 7.15
N PRO A 208 -6.42 -2.61 6.25
CA PRO A 208 -6.05 -3.97 6.64
C PRO A 208 -4.56 -4.07 7.05
N THR A 209 -4.31 -4.64 8.23
CA THR A 209 -2.95 -4.74 8.83
C THR A 209 -2.41 -6.17 8.91
N THR A 210 -3.04 -7.13 8.23
CA THR A 210 -2.57 -8.51 8.12
C THR A 210 -2.53 -8.92 6.65
N VAL A 211 -1.64 -9.83 6.27
CA VAL A 211 -1.58 -10.32 4.87
C VAL A 211 -2.92 -10.91 4.45
N MET A 212 -3.52 -11.76 5.29
CA MET A 212 -4.86 -12.32 5.09
C MET A 212 -5.91 -11.24 4.76
N ALA A 213 -5.90 -10.12 5.49
CA ALA A 213 -6.85 -9.04 5.26
C ALA A 213 -6.53 -8.24 3.99
N GLN A 214 -5.25 -8.01 3.71
CA GLN A 214 -4.78 -7.27 2.54
C GLN A 214 -5.06 -8.01 1.23
N VAL A 215 -4.95 -9.34 1.22
CA VAL A 215 -5.08 -10.14 -0.02
C VAL A 215 -6.48 -10.71 -0.22
N ASP A 216 -7.25 -10.91 0.86
CA ASP A 216 -8.57 -11.53 0.80
C ASP A 216 -9.62 -10.64 1.47
N SER A 217 -9.71 -10.61 2.81
CA SER A 217 -10.95 -10.14 3.49
C SER A 217 -11.32 -8.67 3.27
N SER A 218 -10.38 -7.79 2.93
CA SER A 218 -10.69 -6.37 2.66
C SER A 218 -11.37 -6.13 1.30
N VAL A 219 -11.40 -7.13 0.41
CA VAL A 219 -11.95 -7.01 -0.95
C VAL A 219 -13.28 -7.77 -1.08
N GLY A 220 -14.27 -7.15 -1.72
CA GLY A 220 -15.53 -7.79 -2.12
C GLY A 220 -16.67 -7.74 -1.11
N GLY A 221 -16.57 -6.90 -0.08
CA GLY A 221 -17.70 -6.43 0.71
C GLY A 221 -18.45 -7.47 1.54
N LYS A 222 -17.93 -8.68 1.74
CA LYS A 222 -18.50 -9.62 2.71
C LYS A 222 -18.14 -9.12 4.11
N THR A 223 -19.14 -8.84 4.93
CA THR A 223 -18.96 -8.35 6.31
C THR A 223 -19.84 -9.16 7.24
N GLY A 224 -19.47 -9.30 8.51
CA GLY A 224 -20.31 -10.04 9.44
C GLY A 224 -19.65 -10.47 10.73
N ILE A 225 -20.39 -11.31 11.45
CA ILE A 225 -20.04 -11.87 12.75
C ILE A 225 -20.39 -13.36 12.80
N ASN A 226 -19.82 -14.04 13.79
CA ASN A 226 -20.09 -15.43 14.07
C ASN A 226 -21.33 -15.58 14.96
N HIS A 227 -22.02 -16.69 14.80
CA HIS A 227 -23.00 -17.21 15.74
C HIS A 227 -22.37 -18.43 16.45
N PRO A 228 -22.76 -18.79 17.69
CA PRO A 228 -22.23 -19.99 18.36
C PRO A 228 -22.34 -21.28 17.53
N LEU A 229 -23.33 -21.35 16.62
CA LEU A 229 -23.56 -22.50 15.74
C LEU A 229 -22.74 -22.48 14.44
N GLY A 230 -22.12 -21.36 14.07
CA GLY A 230 -21.34 -21.28 12.83
C GLY A 230 -20.69 -19.93 12.56
N LYS A 231 -19.62 -19.97 11.75
CA LYS A 231 -18.85 -18.78 11.38
C LYS A 231 -19.54 -17.98 10.28
N ASN A 232 -19.44 -16.66 10.36
CA ASN A 232 -19.92 -15.70 9.34
C ASN A 232 -21.38 -15.89 8.90
N LEU A 233 -22.24 -16.41 9.78
CA LEU A 233 -23.65 -16.67 9.45
C LEU A 233 -24.54 -15.43 9.47
N ILE A 234 -24.09 -14.35 10.11
CA ILE A 234 -24.84 -13.10 10.27
C ILE A 234 -23.98 -11.98 9.70
N GLY A 235 -24.47 -11.28 8.69
CA GLY A 235 -23.66 -10.30 7.98
C GLY A 235 -24.40 -9.54 6.89
N ALA A 236 -23.64 -8.76 6.12
CA ALA A 236 -24.12 -7.99 4.98
C ALA A 236 -23.09 -7.94 3.86
N PHE A 237 -23.56 -7.82 2.62
CA PHE A 237 -22.74 -7.39 1.50
C PHE A 237 -22.69 -5.85 1.49
N TYR A 238 -21.56 -5.26 1.89
CA TYR A 238 -21.38 -3.83 2.05
C TYR A 238 -19.97 -3.39 1.63
N GLN A 239 -19.88 -2.52 0.61
CA GLN A 239 -18.61 -2.14 -0.01
C GLN A 239 -17.98 -0.93 0.69
N PRO A 240 -16.64 -0.92 0.87
CA PRO A 240 -15.94 0.24 1.42
C PRO A 240 -15.89 1.39 0.40
N GLN A 241 -15.57 2.60 0.87
CA GLN A 241 -15.23 3.74 0.02
C GLN A 241 -13.83 3.58 -0.59
N CYS A 242 -12.92 2.95 0.15
CA CYS A 242 -11.61 2.51 -0.34
C CYS A 242 -10.99 1.47 0.59
N VAL A 243 -9.95 0.82 0.09
CA VAL A 243 -9.03 0.00 0.89
C VAL A 243 -7.64 0.64 0.84
N LEU A 244 -7.01 0.88 1.98
CA LEU A 244 -5.67 1.44 2.06
C LEU A 244 -4.71 0.42 2.68
N ILE A 245 -3.86 -0.15 1.84
CA ILE A 245 -2.88 -1.18 2.20
C ILE A 245 -1.51 -0.55 2.33
N ASP A 246 -1.15 -0.18 3.55
CA ASP A 246 0.23 0.20 3.89
C ASP A 246 1.03 -1.07 4.25
N THR A 247 1.95 -1.46 3.38
CA THR A 247 2.79 -2.66 3.56
C THR A 247 3.67 -2.57 4.80
N ASP A 248 3.97 -1.37 5.30
CA ASP A 248 4.80 -1.20 6.50
C ASP A 248 4.11 -1.75 7.75
N THR A 249 2.77 -1.83 7.75
CA THR A 249 2.00 -2.43 8.86
C THR A 249 2.31 -3.91 9.05
N LEU A 250 2.83 -4.57 8.00
CA LEU A 250 3.24 -5.95 8.08
C LEU A 250 4.51 -6.11 8.90
N ASN A 251 5.35 -5.10 9.11
CA ASN A 251 6.62 -5.26 9.83
C ASN A 251 6.44 -5.68 11.30
N THR A 252 5.28 -5.41 11.89
CA THR A 252 4.95 -5.84 13.27
C THR A 252 4.11 -7.11 13.34
N LEU A 253 3.71 -7.68 12.19
CA LEU A 253 2.85 -8.86 12.13
C LEU A 253 3.64 -10.11 12.55
N PRO A 254 3.15 -10.98 13.45
CA PRO A 254 3.86 -12.22 13.79
C PRO A 254 4.10 -13.12 12.57
N ASP A 255 5.23 -13.83 12.52
CA ASP A 255 5.60 -14.71 11.38
C ASP A 255 4.53 -15.76 11.07
N ARG A 256 3.86 -16.28 12.12
CA ARG A 256 2.76 -17.23 11.95
C ARG A 256 1.57 -16.61 11.20
N GLU A 257 1.23 -15.36 11.49
CA GLU A 257 0.13 -14.66 10.83
C GLU A 257 0.51 -14.25 9.39
N LEU A 258 1.79 -13.91 9.16
CA LEU A 258 2.34 -13.74 7.80
C LEU A 258 2.16 -15.03 6.99
N ALA A 259 2.65 -16.17 7.50
CA ALA A 259 2.54 -17.46 6.82
C ALA A 259 1.09 -17.87 6.57
N SER A 260 0.20 -17.64 7.53
CA SER A 260 -1.25 -17.87 7.39
C SER A 260 -1.84 -17.07 6.23
N GLY A 261 -1.49 -15.78 6.11
CA GLY A 261 -1.96 -14.94 4.99
C GLY A 261 -1.39 -15.37 3.63
N LEU A 262 -0.14 -15.83 3.58
CA LEU A 262 0.47 -16.35 2.35
C LEU A 262 -0.23 -17.60 1.82
N ALA A 263 -0.92 -18.36 2.67
CA ALA A 263 -1.74 -19.49 2.22
C ALA A 263 -2.86 -19.04 1.24
N GLU A 264 -3.47 -17.87 1.47
CA GLU A 264 -4.46 -17.31 0.55
C GLU A 264 -3.82 -16.77 -0.74
N VAL A 265 -2.59 -16.24 -0.66
CA VAL A 265 -1.82 -15.86 -1.85
C VAL A 265 -1.60 -17.07 -2.76
N ILE A 266 -1.22 -18.21 -2.16
CA ILE A 266 -1.04 -19.49 -2.85
C ILE A 266 -2.34 -20.00 -3.45
N LYS A 267 -3.46 -19.88 -2.73
CA LYS A 267 -4.79 -20.26 -3.20
C LYS A 267 -5.10 -19.62 -4.55
N TYR A 268 -4.88 -18.30 -4.72
CA TYR A 268 -5.16 -17.62 -5.98
C TYR A 268 -4.36 -18.19 -7.17
N GLY A 269 -3.08 -18.50 -6.94
CA GLY A 269 -2.24 -19.12 -7.96
C GLY A 269 -2.81 -20.49 -8.40
N LEU A 270 -3.17 -21.32 -7.43
CA LEU A 270 -3.70 -22.67 -7.69
C LEU A 270 -5.07 -22.68 -8.38
N ILE A 271 -5.99 -21.79 -8.00
CA ILE A 271 -7.37 -21.84 -8.51
C ILE A 271 -7.53 -21.20 -9.88
N ARG A 272 -6.70 -20.21 -10.23
CA ARG A 272 -6.98 -19.41 -11.43
C ARG A 272 -5.79 -18.69 -12.08
N ASP A 273 -4.59 -18.73 -11.51
CA ASP A 273 -3.48 -17.90 -11.99
C ASP A 273 -2.14 -18.65 -11.93
N ALA A 274 -1.94 -19.55 -12.90
CA ALA A 274 -0.75 -20.39 -12.97
C ALA A 274 0.55 -19.57 -13.07
N VAL A 275 0.53 -18.45 -13.80
CA VAL A 275 1.70 -17.55 -13.91
C VAL A 275 2.03 -16.93 -12.54
N PHE A 276 1.00 -16.55 -11.77
CA PHE A 276 1.22 -16.07 -10.42
C PHE A 276 1.72 -17.17 -9.49
N PHE A 277 1.25 -18.41 -9.63
CA PHE A 277 1.77 -19.55 -8.88
C PHE A 277 3.27 -19.79 -9.15
N GLU A 278 3.70 -19.81 -10.42
CA GLU A 278 5.11 -19.93 -10.79
C GLU A 278 5.97 -18.78 -10.24
N TRP A 279 5.41 -17.56 -10.19
CA TRP A 279 6.08 -16.42 -9.57
C TRP A 279 6.25 -16.62 -8.07
N GLN A 280 5.25 -17.15 -7.37
CA GLN A 280 5.32 -17.41 -5.93
C GLN A 280 6.39 -18.45 -5.58
N GLU A 281 6.53 -19.52 -6.35
CA GLU A 281 7.57 -20.54 -6.15
C GLU A 281 8.98 -19.91 -6.18
N LYS A 282 9.21 -18.96 -7.08
CA LYS A 282 10.50 -18.25 -7.22
C LYS A 282 10.74 -17.20 -6.14
N ASN A 283 9.68 -16.64 -5.54
CA ASN A 283 9.75 -15.47 -4.66
C ASN A 283 9.34 -15.75 -3.20
N MET A 284 9.01 -16.99 -2.83
CA MET A 284 8.54 -17.33 -1.48
C MET A 284 9.53 -16.93 -0.38
N ALA A 285 10.84 -17.08 -0.62
CA ALA A 285 11.87 -16.65 0.33
C ALA A 285 11.83 -15.12 0.57
N ALA A 286 11.61 -14.33 -0.49
CA ALA A 286 11.46 -12.88 -0.38
C ALA A 286 10.18 -12.48 0.35
N LEU A 287 9.06 -13.19 0.11
CA LEU A 287 7.80 -12.97 0.83
C LEU A 287 7.93 -13.26 2.33
N MET A 288 8.56 -14.39 2.69
CA MET A 288 8.83 -14.74 4.08
C MET A 288 9.80 -13.75 4.76
N ALA A 289 10.72 -13.16 3.99
CA ALA A 289 11.60 -12.09 4.44
C ALA A 289 10.95 -10.69 4.44
N ARG A 290 9.67 -10.58 4.08
CA ARG A 290 8.90 -9.33 4.00
C ARG A 290 9.52 -8.30 3.05
N ASP A 291 10.12 -8.78 1.95
CA ASP A 291 10.63 -7.90 0.92
C ASP A 291 9.50 -6.96 0.41
N PRO A 292 9.67 -5.62 0.47
CA PRO A 292 8.60 -4.69 0.13
C PRO A 292 8.08 -4.85 -1.30
N SER A 293 8.96 -5.16 -2.25
CA SER A 293 8.58 -5.28 -3.66
C SER A 293 7.81 -6.58 -3.92
N ALA A 294 8.28 -7.69 -3.35
CA ALA A 294 7.59 -8.98 -3.43
C ALA A 294 6.22 -8.91 -2.74
N MET A 295 6.14 -8.31 -1.55
CA MET A 295 4.87 -8.15 -0.84
C MET A 295 3.89 -7.26 -1.62
N ALA A 296 4.34 -6.12 -2.14
CA ALA A 296 3.48 -5.25 -2.94
C ALA A 296 2.94 -5.96 -4.19
N TYR A 297 3.79 -6.73 -4.90
CA TYR A 297 3.35 -7.50 -6.07
C TYR A 297 2.36 -8.60 -5.68
N ALA A 298 2.63 -9.37 -4.64
CA ALA A 298 1.75 -10.44 -4.18
C ALA A 298 0.38 -9.91 -3.79
N ILE A 299 0.35 -8.82 -3.00
CA ILE A 299 -0.91 -8.17 -2.59
C ILE A 299 -1.66 -7.65 -3.81
N LYS A 300 -1.01 -6.89 -4.70
CA LYS A 300 -1.61 -6.39 -5.93
C LYS A 300 -2.25 -7.50 -6.74
N ARG A 301 -1.52 -8.57 -7.01
CA ARG A 301 -1.98 -9.67 -7.86
C ARG A 301 -3.11 -10.46 -7.20
N SER A 302 -3.08 -10.64 -5.89
CA SER A 302 -4.20 -11.22 -5.14
C SER A 302 -5.44 -10.32 -5.20
N CYS A 303 -5.30 -9.01 -5.02
CA CYS A 303 -6.40 -8.06 -5.13
C CYS A 303 -7.02 -8.07 -6.55
N GLU A 304 -6.21 -8.09 -7.61
CA GLU A 304 -6.69 -8.22 -8.99
C GLU A 304 -7.49 -9.52 -9.19
N ASN A 305 -6.94 -10.64 -8.74
CA ASN A 305 -7.60 -11.95 -8.79
C ASN A 305 -8.92 -11.96 -8.02
N LYS A 306 -9.02 -11.28 -6.87
CA LYS A 306 -10.28 -11.22 -6.15
C LYS A 306 -11.26 -10.22 -6.75
N ALA A 307 -10.79 -9.06 -7.19
CA ALA A 307 -11.59 -8.00 -7.79
C ALA A 307 -12.33 -8.49 -9.04
N GLU A 308 -11.64 -9.20 -9.94
CA GLU A 308 -12.27 -9.72 -11.16
C GLU A 308 -13.41 -10.70 -10.86
N VAL A 309 -13.23 -11.61 -9.88
CA VAL A 309 -14.30 -12.53 -9.46
C VAL A 309 -15.46 -11.78 -8.78
N VAL A 310 -15.16 -10.75 -7.98
CA VAL A 310 -16.18 -9.92 -7.31
C VAL A 310 -16.98 -9.11 -8.32
N SER A 311 -16.35 -8.54 -9.35
CA SER A 311 -17.03 -7.79 -10.41
C SER A 311 -17.96 -8.67 -11.23
N LEU A 312 -17.59 -9.94 -11.43
CA LEU A 312 -18.43 -10.92 -12.14
C LEU A 312 -19.54 -11.51 -11.26
N ASP A 313 -19.33 -11.62 -9.95
CA ASP A 313 -20.27 -12.28 -9.02
C ASP A 313 -20.21 -11.69 -7.60
N GLU A 314 -20.69 -10.46 -7.44
CA GLU A 314 -20.63 -9.73 -6.16
C GLU A 314 -21.34 -10.47 -5.01
N LYS A 315 -22.50 -11.08 -5.28
CA LYS A 315 -23.36 -11.68 -4.25
C LYS A 315 -23.24 -13.21 -4.14
N GLU A 316 -22.20 -13.79 -4.73
CA GLU A 316 -21.90 -15.23 -4.63
C GLU A 316 -23.04 -16.13 -5.16
N SER A 317 -23.45 -15.87 -6.40
CA SER A 317 -24.45 -16.67 -7.12
C SER A 317 -23.85 -17.92 -7.80
N GLY A 318 -22.52 -18.00 -7.92
CA GLY A 318 -21.85 -19.20 -8.43
C GLY A 318 -20.32 -19.08 -8.55
N LEU A 319 -19.83 -18.19 -9.43
CA LEU A 319 -18.40 -18.07 -9.75
C LEU A 319 -17.54 -17.78 -8.52
N ARG A 320 -18.06 -16.96 -7.60
CA ARG A 320 -17.34 -16.58 -6.37
C ARG A 320 -17.12 -17.76 -5.42
N ALA A 321 -17.86 -18.86 -5.56
CA ALA A 321 -17.66 -20.08 -4.79
C ALA A 321 -16.31 -20.77 -5.07
N THR A 322 -15.68 -20.50 -6.22
CA THR A 322 -14.33 -21.00 -6.54
C THR A 322 -13.27 -20.49 -5.57
N LEU A 323 -13.49 -19.34 -4.94
CA LEU A 323 -12.60 -18.78 -3.92
C LEU A 323 -12.64 -19.53 -2.58
N ASN A 324 -13.60 -20.46 -2.41
CA ASN A 324 -13.74 -21.28 -1.21
C ASN A 324 -12.86 -22.56 -1.27
N LEU A 325 -11.97 -22.71 -2.26
CA LEU A 325 -11.03 -23.85 -2.31
C LEU A 325 -10.23 -23.91 -1.00
N GLY A 326 -10.27 -25.05 -0.33
CA GLY A 326 -9.56 -25.28 0.95
C GLY A 326 -10.31 -24.76 2.19
N HIS A 327 -11.28 -23.84 2.06
CA HIS A 327 -12.03 -23.31 3.20
C HIS A 327 -12.91 -24.37 3.87
N THR A 328 -13.47 -25.32 3.11
CA THR A 328 -14.21 -26.46 3.69
C THR A 328 -13.33 -27.31 4.62
N PHE A 329 -12.08 -27.59 4.24
CA PHE A 329 -11.13 -28.35 5.06
C PHE A 329 -10.53 -27.50 6.20
N GLY A 330 -10.27 -26.21 5.96
CA GLY A 330 -9.77 -25.26 6.95
C GLY A 330 -10.78 -24.96 8.07
N HIS A 331 -12.06 -24.82 7.73
CA HIS A 331 -13.14 -24.63 8.70
C HIS A 331 -13.27 -25.86 9.62
N VAL A 332 -13.24 -27.08 9.05
CA VAL A 332 -13.28 -28.33 9.82
C VAL A 332 -12.05 -28.45 10.74
N SER A 333 -10.85 -28.17 10.23
CA SER A 333 -9.62 -28.22 11.03
C SER A 333 -9.61 -27.20 12.19
N SER A 334 -10.19 -26.02 11.99
CA SER A 334 -10.35 -25.01 13.06
C SER A 334 -11.40 -25.40 14.11
N ARG A 335 -12.38 -26.22 13.73
CA ARG A 335 -13.46 -26.71 14.62
C ARG A 335 -13.01 -27.91 15.46
N LEU A 336 -12.02 -28.67 15.00
CA LEU A 336 -11.46 -29.83 15.69
C LEU A 336 -10.33 -29.48 16.68
N ARG A 337 -9.85 -28.22 16.68
CA ARG A 337 -8.76 -27.74 17.57
C ARG A 337 -9.23 -26.82 18.69
N ASN A 338 -10.54 -26.57 18.80
CA ASN A 338 -11.18 -25.85 19.91
C ASN A 338 -12.06 -26.80 20.69
#